data_AF-A0A2W6AXU0-F1
#
_entry.id   AF-A0A2W6AXU0-F1
#
_cell.length_a   1.000
_cell.length_b   1.000
_cell.length_c   1.000
_cell.angle_alpha   90.00
_cell.angle_beta   90.00
_cell.angle_gamma   90.00
#
_symmetry.space_group_name_H-M   'P 1'
#
loop_
_entity.id
_entity.type
_entity.pdbx_description
1 polymer ?
#
loop_
_entity_poly.entity_id
_entity_poly.type
_entity_poly.pdbx_seq_one_letter_code
_entity_poly.pdbx_strand_id
1 'polypeptide(L)' 'MGPQSGRTARRGPPIFDYIEVFYNPRRRHSTLGYLSPAEYERKRAPCVAT' A
#
# COMPACT_ATOMS: atom_id res chain seq x y z
N MET A 1 -16.59 -5.62 32.24
CA MET A 1 -15.64 -6.22 31.29
C MET A 1 -16.36 -6.40 29.95
N GLY A 2 -16.02 -5.59 28.94
CA GLY A 2 -16.54 -5.66 27.56
C GLY A 2 -17.95 -5.08 27.36
N PRO A 3 -18.15 -4.28 26.30
CA PRO A 3 -18.47 -4.90 25.03
C PRO A 3 -17.42 -4.57 23.96
N GLN A 4 -16.97 -5.62 23.27
CA GLN A 4 -16.34 -5.50 21.96
C GLN A 4 -17.45 -5.12 20.99
N SER A 5 -17.49 -3.88 20.49
CA SER A 5 -18.37 -3.59 19.36
C SER A 5 -17.91 -2.39 18.54
N GLY A 6 -17.81 -2.64 17.24
CA GLY A 6 -17.66 -1.62 16.22
C GLY A 6 -16.23 -1.41 15.77
N ARG A 7 -15.72 -2.31 14.92
CA ARG A 7 -14.84 -1.87 13.82
C ARG A 7 -15.66 -0.93 12.95
N THR A 8 -15.80 0.32 13.38
CA THR A 8 -16.41 1.37 12.57
C THR A 8 -15.51 1.54 11.36
N ALA A 9 -16.09 1.39 10.16
CA ALA A 9 -15.39 1.67 8.91
C ALA A 9 -14.94 3.13 8.96
N ARG A 10 -13.68 3.36 9.33
CA ARG A 10 -13.10 4.69 9.39
C ARG A 10 -12.88 5.13 7.95
N ARG A 11 -13.92 5.71 7.33
CA ARG A 11 -13.75 6.47 6.11
C ARG A 11 -12.95 7.71 6.50
N GLY A 12 -11.64 7.62 6.32
CA GLY A 12 -10.72 8.70 6.59
C GLY A 12 -11.09 9.93 5.76
N PRO A 13 -10.56 11.11 6.11
CA PRO A 13 -10.70 12.27 5.24
C PRO A 13 -10.19 11.94 3.83
N PRO A 14 -10.68 12.60 2.77
CA PRO A 14 -10.38 12.25 1.36
C PRO A 14 -8.87 12.26 1.03
N ILE A 15 -8.06 12.92 1.86
CA ILE A 15 -6.61 12.87 1.80
C ILE A 15 -6.03 11.46 2.06
N PHE A 16 -6.68 10.63 2.88
CA PHE A 16 -6.26 9.24 3.10
C PHE A 16 -6.42 8.40 1.84
N ASP A 17 -7.57 8.51 1.16
CA ASP A 17 -7.79 7.84 -0.13
C ASP A 17 -6.74 8.28 -1.17
N TYR A 18 -6.39 9.57 -1.20
CA TYR A 18 -5.32 10.09 -2.07
C TYR A 18 -3.94 9.50 -1.72
N ILE A 19 -3.60 9.44 -0.44
CA ILE A 19 -2.30 8.93 0.02
C ILE A 19 -2.16 7.43 -0.28
N GLU A 20 -3.19 6.63 -0.03
CA GLU A 20 -3.15 5.17 -0.16
C GLU A 20 -3.27 4.70 -1.61
N VAL A 21 -4.22 5.26 -2.37
CA VAL A 21 -4.55 4.78 -3.72
C VAL A 21 -3.66 5.43 -4.79
N PHE A 22 -3.28 6.70 -4.62
CA PHE A 22 -2.60 7.44 -5.66
C PHE A 22 -1.14 7.76 -5.34
N TYR A 23 -0.84 8.22 -4.12
CA TYR A 23 0.49 8.75 -3.81
C TYR A 23 1.52 7.66 -3.46
N ASN A 24 1.24 6.83 -2.45
CA ASN A 24 2.16 5.77 -2.01
C ASN A 24 2.59 4.78 -3.11
N PRO A 25 1.71 4.27 -3.98
CA PRO A 25 2.13 3.35 -5.04
C PRO A 25 2.95 4.03 -6.14
N ARG A 26 2.83 5.35 -6.33
CA ARG A 26 3.59 6.10 -7.34
C ARG A 26 4.89 6.70 -6.80
N ARG A 27 5.05 6.74 -5.48
CA ARG A 27 6.22 7.30 -4.82
C ARG A 27 7.45 6.41 -5.10
N ARG A 28 8.50 7.01 -5.65
CA ARG A 28 9.80 6.37 -5.81
C ARG A 28 10.57 6.45 -4.51
N HIS A 29 11.11 5.32 -4.06
CA HIS A 29 11.86 5.24 -2.81
C HIS A 29 13.33 4.98 -3.14
N SER A 30 14.23 5.84 -2.66
CA SER A 30 15.68 5.69 -2.85
C SER A 30 16.19 4.35 -2.31
N THR A 31 15.62 3.87 -1.20
CA THR A 31 15.90 2.55 -0.61
C THR A 31 15.52 1.37 -1.52
N LEU A 32 14.55 1.56 -2.43
CA LEU A 32 14.14 0.57 -3.44
C LEU A 32 14.88 0.76 -4.79
N GLY A 33 15.91 1.60 -4.83
CA GLY A 33 16.61 1.95 -6.07
C GLY A 33 15.80 2.86 -6.99
N TYR A 34 15.03 3.78 -6.41
CA TYR A 34 14.09 4.67 -7.13
C TYR A 34 12.94 3.96 -7.85
N LEU A 35 12.62 2.74 -7.42
CA LEU A 35 11.46 2.00 -7.91
C LEU A 35 10.21 2.34 -7.10
N SER A 36 9.06 2.24 -7.78
CA SER A 36 7.76 2.20 -7.12
C SER A 36 7.57 0.85 -6.41
N PRO A 37 6.73 0.76 -5.36
CA PRO A 37 6.43 -0.51 -4.69
C PRO A 37 5.94 -1.61 -5.65
N ALA A 38 5.07 -1.25 -6.61
CA ALA A 38 4.58 -2.19 -7.62
C ALA A 38 5.69 -2.68 -8.58
N GLU A 39 6.62 -1.81 -8.97
CA GLU A 39 7.79 -2.23 -9.77
C GLU A 39 8.75 -3.12 -8.99
N TYR A 40 8.93 -2.82 -7.72
CA TYR A 40 9.78 -3.59 -6.83
C TYR A 40 9.22 -5.00 -6.63
N GLU A 41 7.92 -5.15 -6.39
CA GLU A 41 7.25 -6.44 -6.29
C GLU A 41 7.34 -7.24 -7.60
N ARG A 42 7.11 -6.61 -8.76
CA ARG A 42 7.26 -7.29 -10.06
C ARG A 42 8.68 -7.79 -10.31
N LYS A 43 9.70 -7.06 -9.88
CA LYS A 43 11.11 -7.48 -10.01
C LYS A 43 11.51 -8.56 -9.00
N ARG A 44 10.84 -8.61 -7.84
CA ARG A 44 11.07 -9.61 -6.79
C ARG A 44 10.22 -10.86 -6.94
N ALA A 45 9.17 -10.82 -7.75
CA ALA A 45 8.39 -11.99 -8.08
C ALA A 45 9.35 -13.02 -8.69
N PRO A 46 9.52 -14.20 -8.07
CA PRO A 46 10.31 -15.26 -8.66
C PRO A 46 9.70 -15.57 -10.03
N CYS A 47 10.55 -15.81 -11.03
CA CYS A 47 10.09 -16.36 -12.29
C CYS A 47 9.36 -17.67 -11.97
N VAL A 48 8.02 -17.63 -11.99
CA VAL A 48 7.20 -18.83 -11.85
C VAL A 48 7.32 -19.58 -13.17
N ALA A 49 8.33 -20.42 -13.27
CA ALA A 49 8.39 -21.46 -14.29
C ALA A 49 7.38 -22.54 -13.87
N THR A 50 6.24 -22.57 -14.55
CA THR A 50 5.33 -23.71 -14.59
C THR A 50 5.25 -24.18 -16.03
#